data_AF-A0A3N5GD54-F1
#
_entry.id   AF-A0A3N5GD54-F1
#
_cell.length_a   1.000
_cell.length_b   1.000
_cell.length_c   1.000
_cell.angle_alpha   90.00
_cell.angle_beta   90.00
_cell.angle_gamma   90.00
#
_symmetry.space_group_name_H-M   'P 1'
#
loop_
_entity.id
_entity.type
_entity.pdbx_description
1 polymer ?
#
loop_
_entity_poly.entity_id
_entity_poly.type
_entity_poly.pdbx_seq_one_letter_code
_entity_poly.pdbx_strand_id
1 'polypeptide(L)' 'MKRMKLFVLAAALTAGAFAAAPNVEADPCPSGEPVACPQIYAPVICNDGVTYSNQCYADAACAKGCKRVPIGG' A
#
# COMPACT_ATOMS: atom_id res chain seq x y z
N MET A 1 -66.47 -13.98 1.81
CA MET A 1 -66.11 -13.43 3.14
C MET A 1 -64.80 -14.02 3.63
N LYS A 2 -63.65 -13.41 3.31
CA LYS A 2 -62.52 -13.24 4.23
C LYS A 2 -61.64 -12.13 3.67
N ARG A 3 -61.38 -11.14 4.52
CA ARG A 3 -60.82 -9.84 4.18
C ARG A 3 -59.33 -9.95 3.92
N MET A 4 -58.86 -9.21 2.92
CA MET A 4 -57.59 -8.48 2.87
C MET A 4 -56.62 -8.77 4.03
N LYS A 5 -55.46 -9.32 3.69
CA LYS A 5 -54.18 -8.88 4.25
C LYS A 5 -53.15 -8.92 3.14
N LEU A 6 -52.97 -7.74 2.55
CA LEU A 6 -51.69 -7.22 2.08
C LEU A 6 -50.59 -7.49 3.12
N PHE A 7 -49.34 -7.20 2.74
CA PHE A 7 -48.09 -7.34 3.50
C PHE A 7 -47.57 -8.79 3.41
N VAL A 8 -46.51 -9.09 2.65
CA VAL A 8 -45.16 -8.54 2.84
C VAL A 8 -44.42 -8.49 1.49
N LEU A 9 -44.12 -7.27 1.01
CA LEU A 9 -43.03 -7.03 0.07
C LEU A 9 -41.73 -7.18 0.87
N ALA A 10 -41.12 -8.37 0.84
CA ALA A 10 -39.76 -8.53 1.37
C ALA A 10 -38.75 -8.15 0.28
N ALA A 11 -38.66 -6.85 -0.01
CA ALA A 11 -37.52 -6.30 -0.72
C ALA A 11 -36.35 -6.18 0.28
N ALA A 12 -35.68 -7.29 0.57
CA ALA A 12 -34.40 -7.28 1.27
C ALA A 12 -33.29 -7.27 0.20
N LEU A 13 -32.92 -6.05 -0.15
CA LEU A 13 -31.73 -5.67 -0.89
C LEU A 13 -30.55 -6.56 -0.48
N THR A 14 -29.93 -7.27 -1.42
CA THR A 14 -28.57 -7.76 -1.22
C THR A 14 -27.69 -6.54 -1.08
N ALA A 15 -27.53 -6.05 0.16
CA ALA A 15 -26.44 -5.19 0.54
C ALA A 15 -25.16 -6.02 0.39
N GLY A 16 -24.68 -6.12 -0.85
CA GLY A 16 -23.31 -6.50 -1.10
C GLY A 16 -22.46 -5.45 -0.41
N ALA A 17 -21.94 -5.78 0.76
CA ALA A 17 -20.86 -5.05 1.37
C ALA A 17 -19.67 -5.17 0.42
N PHE A 18 -19.55 -4.27 -0.54
CA PHE A 18 -18.27 -3.98 -1.15
C PHE A 18 -17.41 -3.49 0.01
N ALA A 19 -16.58 -4.38 0.55
CA ALA A 19 -15.52 -4.00 1.46
C ALA A 19 -14.68 -2.97 0.70
N ALA A 20 -14.86 -1.69 1.05
CA ALA A 20 -13.97 -0.65 0.59
C ALA A 20 -12.58 -1.02 1.11
N ALA A 21 -11.70 -1.45 0.20
CA ALA A 21 -10.29 -1.51 0.50
C ALA A 21 -9.88 -0.11 0.99
N PRO A 22 -9.04 0.01 2.04
CA PRO A 22 -8.54 1.32 2.41
C PRO A 22 -7.85 1.90 1.18
N ASN A 23 -8.27 3.09 0.77
CA ASN A 23 -7.49 3.91 -0.14
C ASN A 23 -6.15 4.11 0.58
N VAL A 24 -5.12 3.37 0.14
CA VAL A 24 -3.74 3.68 0.51
C VAL A 24 -3.41 4.94 -0.28
N GLU A 25 -3.89 6.06 0.23
CA GLU A 25 -3.33 7.36 -0.09
C GLU A 25 -1.84 7.19 0.20
N ALA A 26 -1.01 7.21 -0.84
CA ALA A 26 0.42 7.10 -0.69
C ALA A 26 0.84 8.30 0.16
N ASP A 27 1.03 8.09 1.46
CA ASP A 27 1.47 9.14 2.36
C ASP A 27 2.68 9.83 1.73
N PRO A 28 2.60 11.14 1.44
CA PRO A 28 3.69 11.83 0.79
C PRO A 28 4.88 11.80 1.73
N CYS A 29 5.96 11.18 1.25
CA CYS A 29 7.13 11.04 2.07
C CYS A 29 7.77 12.38 2.39
N PRO A 30 8.25 12.58 3.63
CA PRO A 30 8.94 13.80 4.03
C PRO A 30 10.26 13.90 3.26
N SER A 31 10.13 14.42 2.04
CA SER A 31 11.21 14.63 1.09
C SER A 31 11.92 15.90 1.50
N GLY A 32 12.78 15.84 2.52
CA GLY A 32 13.46 17.05 2.99
C GLY A 32 14.19 16.95 4.31
N GLU A 33 14.01 15.88 5.09
CA GLU A 33 14.80 15.70 6.30
C GLU A 33 16.16 15.09 5.96
N PRO A 34 17.28 15.67 6.42
CA PRO A 34 18.59 15.08 6.22
C PRO A 34 18.67 13.77 7.01
N VAL A 35 18.70 12.64 6.30
CA VAL A 35 18.88 11.32 6.90
C VAL A 35 20.36 10.99 7.01
N ALA A 36 20.82 10.69 8.22
CA ALA A 36 22.18 10.20 8.45
C ALA A 36 22.26 8.71 8.10
N CYS A 37 22.79 8.39 6.91
CA CYS A 37 23.00 7.01 6.48
C CYS A 37 24.48 6.61 6.51
N PRO A 38 24.78 5.35 6.88
CA PRO A 38 26.15 4.83 6.80
C PRO A 38 26.62 4.80 5.34
N GLN A 39 27.90 5.08 5.13
CA GLN A 39 28.56 5.00 3.82
C GLN A 39 28.94 3.55 3.44
N ILE A 40 28.03 2.60 3.69
CA ILE A 40 28.22 1.19 3.33
C ILE A 40 27.51 0.94 2.00
N TYR A 41 28.22 0.35 1.05
CA TYR A 41 27.65 -0.06 -0.22
C TYR A 41 27.06 -1.47 -0.11
N ALA A 42 25.72 -1.55 -0.06
CA ALA A 42 24.94 -2.78 0.03
C ALA A 42 23.66 -2.60 -0.80
N PRO A 43 23.77 -2.64 -2.14
CA PRO A 43 22.74 -2.14 -3.03
C PRO A 43 21.40 -2.87 -2.90
N VAL A 44 20.31 -2.11 -2.96
CA VAL A 44 18.93 -2.63 -2.98
C VAL A 44 18.16 -2.05 -4.16
N ILE A 45 17.36 -2.88 -4.83
CA ILE A 45 16.42 -2.45 -5.87
C ILE A 45 15.00 -2.51 -5.30
N CYS A 46 14.22 -1.45 -5.50
CA CYS A 46 12.88 -1.32 -4.93
C CYS A 46 11.78 -1.38 -6.02
N ASN A 47 10.50 -1.36 -5.63
CA ASN A 47 9.36 -1.48 -6.55
C ASN A 47 9.20 -0.29 -7.51
N ASP A 48 9.80 0.84 -7.17
CA ASP A 48 9.95 2.01 -8.04
C ASP A 48 11.00 1.82 -9.16
N GLY A 49 11.72 0.69 -9.15
CA GLY A 49 12.79 0.39 -10.10
C GLY A 49 14.11 1.11 -9.80
N VAL A 50 14.18 1.87 -8.71
CA VAL A 50 15.39 2.59 -8.30
C VAL A 50 16.29 1.65 -7.50
N THR A 51 17.59 1.70 -7.80
CA THR A 51 18.61 1.03 -7.00
C THR A 51 19.26 2.04 -6.06
N TYR A 52 19.15 1.80 -4.76
CA TYR A 52 19.76 2.61 -3.72
C TYR A 52 21.07 1.99 -3.25
N SER A 53 22.05 2.83 -2.89
CA SER A 53 23.37 2.38 -2.40
C SER A 53 23.28 1.49 -1.17
N ASN A 54 22.26 1.67 -0.33
CA ASN A 54 21.88 0.78 0.76
C ASN A 54 20.42 1.00 1.17
N GLN A 55 19.94 0.15 2.08
CA GLN A 55 18.57 0.19 2.60
C GLN A 55 18.24 1.54 3.28
N CYS A 56 19.18 2.14 4.01
CA CYS A 56 18.94 3.43 4.67
C CYS A 56 18.58 4.53 3.67
N TYR A 57 19.29 4.60 2.55
CA TYR A 57 18.97 5.56 1.48
C TYR A 57 17.61 5.27 0.81
N ALA A 58 17.25 3.99 0.69
CA ALA A 58 15.94 3.60 0.18
C ALA A 58 14.82 4.04 1.13
N ASP A 59 15.00 3.82 2.43
CA ASP A 59 14.04 4.21 3.47
C ASP A 59 13.91 5.74 3.56
N ALA A 60 15.02 6.47 3.44
CA ALA A 60 15.05 7.93 3.39
C ALA A 60 14.26 8.49 2.18
N ALA A 61 14.26 7.76 1.07
CA ALA A 61 13.45 8.06 -0.11
C ALA A 61 12.07 7.41 -0.07
N CYS A 62 11.71 6.73 1.03
CA CYS A 62 10.48 5.96 1.19
C CYS A 62 10.22 4.88 0.14
N ALA A 63 11.26 4.39 -0.52
CA ALA A 63 11.12 3.32 -1.47
C ALA A 63 10.56 2.07 -0.76
N LYS A 64 9.66 1.36 -1.44
CA LYS A 64 8.98 0.16 -0.92
C LYS A 64 9.37 -1.07 -1.72
N GLY A 65 9.26 -2.25 -1.09
CA GLY A 65 9.55 -3.52 -1.76
C GLY A 65 11.02 -3.69 -2.16
N CYS A 66 11.93 -3.15 -1.35
CA CYS A 66 13.36 -3.22 -1.61
C CYS A 66 13.93 -4.63 -1.39
N LYS A 67 14.76 -5.09 -2.34
CA LYS A 67 15.47 -6.36 -2.28
C LYS A 67 16.95 -6.16 -2.60
N ARG A 68 17.83 -6.92 -1.95
CA ARG A 68 19.28 -6.82 -2.18
C ARG A 68 19.65 -7.22 -3.60
N VAL A 69 20.56 -6.46 -4.20
CA VAL A 69 21.16 -6.79 -5.50
C VAL A 69 22.40 -7.65 -5.26
N PRO A 70 22.52 -8.82 -5.92
CA PRO A 70 23.73 -9.64 -5.84
C PRO A 70 24.96 -8.86 -6.31
N ILE A 71 25.99 -8.79 -5.48
CA ILE A 71 27.25 -8.11 -5.80
C ILE A 71 28.15 -9.14 -6.48
N GLY A 72 28.25 -9.09 -7.81
CA GLY A 72 29.09 -9.98 -8.61
C GLY A 72 28.31 -11.09 -9.31
N GLY A 73 27.68 -10.73 -10.44
CA GLY A 73 27.13 -11.73 -11.38
C GLY A 73 28.21 -12.65 -11.94
#